data_AF-A0A157T1G8-F1
#
_entry.id   AF-A0A157T1G8-F1
#
_cell.length_a   1.000
_cell.length_b   1.000
_cell.length_c   1.000
_cell.angle_alpha   90.00
_cell.angle_beta   90.00
_cell.angle_gamma   90.00
#
_symmetry.space_group_name_H-M   'P 1'
#
loop_
_entity.id
_entity.type
_entity.pdbx_description
1 polymer ?
#
loop_
_entity_poly.entity_id
_entity_poly.type
_entity_poly.pdbx_seq_one_letter_code
_entity_poly.pdbx_strand_id
1 'polypeptide(L)'
;MNIDMEYVYILVTRRPITDSFGVAVIFEGLGLCFNVFVYKPSRNAIIMKVGEFKKLLRFLKEVTNAEYKMRDFGYNSALIYFLREI
;
A
#
# COMPACT_ATOMS: atom_id res chain seq x y z
N MET A 1 -18.19 5.58 12.01
CA MET A 1 -18.39 5.35 10.58
C MET A 1 -17.56 4.14 10.19
N ASN A 2 -18.19 2.97 10.02
CA ASN A 2 -17.51 1.77 9.53
C ASN A 2 -17.27 1.97 8.03
N ILE A 3 -16.06 2.41 7.66
CA ILE A 3 -15.64 2.41 6.27
C ILE A 3 -15.23 0.97 5.98
N ASP A 4 -16.13 0.20 5.38
CA ASP A 4 -15.82 -1.14 4.91
C ASP A 4 -14.98 -1.00 3.63
N MET A 5 -13.66 -1.06 3.79
CA MET A 5 -12.71 -0.84 2.71
C MET A 5 -12.32 -2.17 2.07
N GLU A 6 -13.17 -2.69 1.19
CA GLU A 6 -12.93 -3.97 0.52
C GLU A 6 -11.76 -3.87 -0.48
N TYR A 7 -11.61 -2.72 -1.15
CA TYR A 7 -10.63 -2.51 -2.23
C TYR A 7 -9.70 -1.32 -1.96
N VAL A 8 -8.50 -1.42 -2.53
CA VAL A 8 -7.50 -0.35 -2.62
C VAL A 8 -7.02 -0.19 -4.04
N TYR A 9 -6.54 1.02 -4.34
CA TYR A 9 -5.89 1.37 -5.61
C TYR A 9 -4.39 1.49 -5.39
N ILE A 10 -3.61 0.87 -6.25
CA ILE A 10 -2.16 0.71 -6.07
C ILE A 10 -1.43 1.26 -7.30
N LEU A 11 -0.42 2.09 -7.04
CA LEU A 11 0.59 2.46 -8.03
C LEU A 11 1.96 1.89 -7.61
N VAL A 12 2.52 1.06 -8.48
CA VAL A 12 3.85 0.47 -8.28
C VAL A 12 4.90 1.42 -8.84
N THR A 13 5.87 1.79 -8.02
CA THR A 13 6.90 2.78 -8.35
C THR A 13 8.22 2.40 -7.69
N ARG A 14 9.31 3.09 -8.03
CA ARG A 14 10.60 2.93 -7.34
C ARG A 14 10.74 3.77 -6.06
N ARG A 15 9.90 4.79 -5.89
CA ARG A 15 9.98 5.77 -4.80
C ARG A 15 8.57 6.18 -4.35
N PRO A 16 8.38 6.51 -3.07
CA PRO A 16 7.08 6.95 -2.57
C PRO A 16 6.62 8.23 -3.27
N ILE A 17 5.34 8.28 -3.60
CA ILE A 17 4.64 9.49 -4.03
C ILE A 17 4.25 10.24 -2.75
N THR A 18 4.65 11.51 -2.65
CA THR A 18 4.50 12.32 -1.44
C THR A 18 3.43 13.41 -1.58
N ASP A 19 2.54 13.30 -2.57
CA ASP A 19 1.50 14.29 -2.88
C ASP A 19 0.32 14.31 -1.88
N SER A 20 0.53 13.70 -0.71
CA SER A 20 -0.35 13.76 0.47
C SER A 20 -1.67 13.00 0.44
N PHE A 21 -1.88 12.08 -0.51
CA PHE A 21 -3.18 11.38 -0.60
C PHE A 21 -3.11 9.85 -0.50
N GLY A 22 -1.93 9.28 -0.19
CA GLY A 22 -1.76 7.83 -0.11
C GLY A 22 -0.81 7.37 0.99
N VAL A 23 -0.79 6.06 1.19
CA VAL A 23 0.16 5.34 2.03
C VAL A 23 1.18 4.64 1.14
N ALA A 24 2.46 4.86 1.37
CA ALA A 24 3.52 4.13 0.68
C ALA A 24 3.97 2.93 1.51
N VAL A 25 3.97 1.74 0.89
CA VAL A 25 4.61 0.52 1.39
C VAL A 25 5.92 0.33 0.63
N ILE A 26 7.04 0.47 1.33
CA ILE A 26 8.38 0.63 0.75
C ILE A 26 9.25 -0.57 1.10
N PHE A 27 9.63 -1.37 0.11
CA PHE A 27 10.64 -2.43 0.23
C PHE A 27 12.00 -1.88 -0.24
N GLU A 28 12.78 -1.30 0.69
CA GLU A 28 14.05 -0.63 0.37
C GLU A 28 15.05 -1.58 -0.32
N GLY A 29 15.15 -2.84 0.14
CA GLY A 29 16.04 -3.85 -0.43
C GLY A 29 15.66 -4.30 -1.85
N LEU A 30 14.44 -3.99 -2.31
CA LEU A 30 13.94 -4.37 -3.64
C LEU A 30 13.80 -3.19 -4.60
N GLY A 31 14.01 -1.96 -4.12
CA GLY A 31 13.71 -0.76 -4.91
C GLY A 31 12.23 -0.70 -5.35
N LEU A 32 11.33 -1.27 -4.54
CA LEU A 32 9.91 -1.45 -4.83
C LEU A 32 9.06 -0.65 -3.84
N CYS A 33 8.14 0.14 -4.37
CA CYS A 33 7.21 0.95 -3.58
C CYS A 33 5.78 0.80 -4.12
N PHE A 34 4.87 0.39 -3.24
CA PHE A 34 3.43 0.39 -3.49
C PHE A 34 2.81 1.65 -2.88
N ASN A 35 2.31 2.55 -3.72
CA ASN A 35 1.52 3.69 -3.26
C ASN A 35 0.06 3.29 -3.27
N VAL A 36 -0.56 3.31 -2.10
CA VAL A 36 -1.89 2.77 -1.83
C VAL A 36 -2.85 3.92 -1.56
N PHE A 37 -3.98 3.91 -2.27
CA PHE A 37 -5.00 4.95 -2.25
C PHE A 37 -6.38 4.32 -2.05
N VAL A 38 -7.28 5.08 -1.43
CA VAL A 38 -8.70 4.70 -1.25
C VAL A 38 -9.58 5.07 -2.45
N TYR A 39 -9.04 5.85 -3.38
CA TYR A 39 -9.66 6.28 -4.63
C TYR A 39 -8.72 5.96 -5.79
N LYS A 40 -9.20 5.98 -7.03
CA LYS A 40 -8.37 5.76 -8.21
C LYS A 40 -7.51 7.00 -8.51
N PRO A 41 -6.18 7.02 -8.22
CA PRO A 41 -5.36 8.21 -8.40
C PRO A 41 -5.02 8.49 -9.87
N SER A 42 -5.03 7.46 -10.73
CA SER A 42 -4.71 7.59 -12.15
C SER A 42 -5.26 6.40 -12.93
N ARG A 43 -5.16 6.47 -14.27
CA ARG A 43 -5.56 5.37 -15.16
C ARG A 43 -4.72 4.10 -14.99
N ASN A 44 -3.49 4.24 -14.50
CA ASN A 44 -2.53 3.14 -14.34
C ASN A 44 -2.65 2.44 -12.97
N ALA A 45 -3.56 2.91 -12.11
CA ALA A 45 -3.75 2.31 -10.80
C ALA A 45 -4.40 0.93 -10.91
N ILE A 46 -3.81 -0.04 -10.21
CA ILE A 46 -4.32 -1.40 -10.07
C ILE A 46 -5.31 -1.41 -8.93
N ILE A 47 -6.52 -1.92 -9.15
CA ILE A 47 -7.48 -2.17 -8.07
C ILE A 47 -7.28 -3.58 -7.52
N MET A 48 -7.23 -3.73 -6.20
CA MET A 48 -7.03 -5.01 -5.53
C MET A 48 -7.84 -5.06 -4.24
N LYS A 49 -8.34 -6.25 -3.89
CA LYS A 49 -8.93 -6.48 -2.57
C LYS A 49 -7.86 -6.28 -1.49
N VAL A 50 -8.22 -5.62 -0.39
CA VAL A 50 -7.28 -5.37 0.72
C VAL A 50 -6.66 -6.67 1.24
N GLY A 51 -7.46 -7.74 1.38
CA GLY A 51 -6.96 -9.04 1.81
C GLY A 51 -5.93 -9.66 0.85
N GLU A 52 -6.11 -9.51 -0.45
CA GLU A 52 -5.16 -10.00 -1.46
C GLU A 52 -3.88 -9.17 -1.47
N PHE A 53 -3.98 -7.86 -1.28
CA PHE A 53 -2.81 -7.00 -1.15
C PHE A 53 -1.98 -7.36 0.10
N LYS A 54 -2.63 -7.64 1.24
CA LYS A 54 -1.95 -8.14 2.44
C LYS A 54 -1.19 -9.44 2.17
N LYS A 55 -1.83 -10.41 1.49
CA LYS A 55 -1.18 -11.67 1.11
C LYS A 55 0.04 -11.44 0.22
N LEU A 56 -0.06 -10.53 -0.75
CA LEU A 56 1.07 -10.15 -1.60
C LEU A 56 2.23 -9.57 -0.78
N LEU A 57 1.95 -8.66 0.16
CA LEU A 57 2.99 -8.08 1.03
C LEU A 57 3.70 -9.14 1.88
N ARG A 58 2.94 -10.08 2.46
CA ARG A 58 3.52 -11.22 3.22
C ARG A 58 4.36 -12.12 2.33
N PHE A 59 3.82 -12.51 1.17
CA PHE A 59 4.54 -13.34 0.21
C PHE A 59 5.85 -12.70 -0.25
N LEU A 60 5.84 -11.39 -0.56
CA LEU A 60 7.06 -10.68 -0.93
C LEU A 60 8.07 -10.67 0.21
N LYS A 61 7.64 -10.39 1.44
CA LYS A 61 8.50 -10.45 2.62
C LYS A 61 9.12 -11.84 2.80
N GLU A 62 8.33 -12.90 2.68
CA GLU A 62 8.78 -14.29 2.84
C GLU A 62 9.77 -14.72 1.75
N VAL A 63 9.45 -14.46 0.48
CA VAL A 63 10.26 -14.94 -0.65
C VAL A 63 11.55 -14.12 -0.82
N THR A 64 11.52 -12.84 -0.48
CA THR A 64 12.68 -11.96 -0.66
C THR A 64 13.49 -11.72 0.61
N ASN A 65 12.97 -12.14 1.76
CA ASN A 65 13.51 -11.79 3.08
C ASN A 65 13.69 -10.27 3.28
N ALA A 66 12.94 -9.45 2.54
CA ALA A 66 13.00 -8.00 2.61
C ALA A 66 11.92 -7.46 3.55
N GLU A 67 12.35 -6.64 4.50
CA GLU A 67 11.43 -5.85 5.32
C GLU A 67 10.86 -4.66 4.53
N TYR A 68 9.64 -4.26 4.86
CA TYR A 68 9.02 -3.06 4.32
C TYR A 68 8.70 -2.05 5.41
N LYS A 69 8.67 -0.77 5.03
CA LYS A 69 8.23 0.33 5.88
C LYS A 69 6.96 0.94 5.30
N MET A 70 6.04 1.33 6.18
CA MET A 70 4.86 2.10 5.77
C MET A 70 5.06 3.57 6.11
N ARG A 71 4.75 4.45 5.16
CA ARG A 71 4.71 5.91 5.38
C ARG A 71 3.38 6.45 4.91
N ASP A 72 2.77 7.27 5.75
CA ASP A 72 1.53 7.98 5.43
C ASP A 72 1.86 9.42 5.07
N PHE A 73 1.27 9.89 3.98
CA PHE A 73 1.45 11.26 3.50
C PHE A 73 0.19 12.13 3.69
N GLY A 74 -0.93 11.56 4.14
CA GLY A 74 -2.24 12.22 4.08
C GLY A 74 -3.17 12.03 5.27
N TYR A 75 -2.64 11.62 6.43
CA TYR A 75 -3.46 11.26 7.60
C TYR A 75 -4.45 10.12 7.31
N ASN A 76 -4.02 9.14 6.52
CA ASN A 76 -4.82 7.98 6.11
C ASN A 76 -4.87 6.91 7.20
N SER A 77 -5.24 7.30 8.43
CA SER A 77 -5.22 6.44 9.62
C SER A 77 -6.03 5.15 9.44
N ALA A 78 -7.18 5.22 8.76
CA ALA A 78 -8.00 4.04 8.45
C ALA A 78 -7.27 3.06 7.52
N LEU A 79 -6.64 3.57 6.44
CA LEU A 79 -5.89 2.73 5.49
C LEU A 79 -4.67 2.10 6.19
N ILE A 80 -3.96 2.87 7.02
CA ILE A 80 -2.86 2.34 7.83
C ILE A 80 -3.35 1.26 8.79
N TYR A 81 -4.47 1.48 9.48
CA TYR A 81 -5.05 0.51 10.40
C TYR A 81 -5.32 -0.81 9.66
N PHE A 82 -5.99 -0.74 8.50
CA PHE A 82 -6.24 -1.92 7.68
C PHE A 82 -4.94 -2.60 7.24
N LEU A 83 -3.93 -1.85 6.80
CA LEU A 83 -2.66 -2.42 6.33
C LEU A 83 -1.76 -2.96 7.46
N ARG A 84 -1.93 -2.50 8.71
CA ARG A 84 -1.10 -2.90 9.87
C ARG A 84 -1.47 -4.24 10.49
N GLU A 85 -2.67 -4.76 10.25
CA GLU A 85 -3.06 -6.12 10.69
C GLU A 85 -2.41 -7.21 9.79
N ILE A 86 -1.09 -7.11 9.59
CA ILE A 86 -0.26 -8.12 8.92
C ILE A 86 0.49 -8.90 9.98
#